data_AF-W2XFG3-F1
#
_entry.id   AF-W2XFG3-F1
#
_cell.length_a   1.000
_cell.length_b   1.000
_cell.length_c   1.000
_cell.angle_alpha   90.00
_cell.angle_beta   90.00
_cell.angle_gamma   90.00
#
_symmetry.space_group_name_H-M   'P 1'
#
loop_
_entity.id
_entity.type
_entity.pdbx_description
1 polymer ?
#
loop_
_entity_poly.entity_id
_entity_poly.type
_entity_poly.pdbx_seq_one_letter_code
_entity_poly.pdbx_strand_id
1 'polypeptide(L)'
;MKRALVIRNVSSHDVPLDSLDNACVQACCHEGFITELAVNDEQDVMHQLMQTHARSSASNDRRLSYQQAPPMRAHAASAYTPSAPFDVVLFRASGLSEHRLYPILRMIRTISKQIFLCVFSPQLAEHPMGRYQCFQEGASMVTDSLNAVRDVLAFIGQEHGYNSHSRQKSRGRSGGRDGFTCPFCGKNGMDEDQLWRHCPMYHINEKNTDGINCPICRETPRGPFQVHMHNAHGPPGRREMVSEFHMADTTLYSFALVVCHNRKYNSFLLVQEFANSGFWLPGGRIDSGENPAQAAIRETKEEAGIDIRLTGVLKLEYHPKQDRNGSEYVRMRFIFYAEPLDCDQPPKSIPDYESAGATWCRADQVASLPLRGSEPVTYFNHVASGKPIYPLELIHMSSSN
;
A
#
# COMPACT_ATOMS: atom_id res chain seq x y z
N MET A 1 -38.38 -9.27 15.23
CA MET A 1 -38.13 -9.65 16.64
C MET A 1 -36.83 -10.46 16.65
N LYS A 2 -35.74 -10.18 17.38
CA LYS A 2 -35.41 -9.29 18.51
C LYS A 2 -34.01 -8.68 18.26
N ARG A 3 -33.85 -7.43 18.75
CA ARG A 3 -32.63 -6.68 19.15
C ARG A 3 -31.32 -7.50 19.27
N ALA A 4 -30.17 -6.97 18.87
CA ALA A 4 -29.49 -5.93 19.65
C ALA A 4 -28.68 -4.90 18.84
N LEU A 5 -28.84 -3.66 19.28
CA LEU A 5 -28.12 -2.45 18.91
C LEU A 5 -27.36 -2.03 20.17
N VAL A 6 -26.03 -2.07 20.16
CA VAL A 6 -25.16 -1.34 21.09
C VAL A 6 -23.79 -1.12 20.43
N ILE A 7 -23.47 0.13 20.07
CA ILE A 7 -22.08 0.60 20.11
C ILE A 7 -22.12 1.93 20.85
N ARG A 8 -21.56 1.92 22.07
CA ARG A 8 -21.32 3.10 22.89
C ARG A 8 -19.82 3.13 23.20
N ASN A 9 -19.26 4.34 23.07
CA ASN A 9 -17.95 4.79 23.52
C ASN A 9 -16.79 4.62 22.52
N VAL A 10 -16.09 5.72 22.21
CA VAL A 10 -15.00 5.83 21.20
C VAL A 10 -13.68 5.19 21.67
N SER A 11 -13.80 4.18 22.52
CA SER A 11 -12.80 3.16 22.80
C SER A 11 -13.13 1.83 22.09
N SER A 12 -14.30 1.74 21.42
CA SER A 12 -14.72 0.61 20.59
C SER A 12 -14.58 0.92 19.10
N HIS A 13 -13.79 0.11 18.41
CA HIS A 13 -13.45 0.14 16.99
C HIS A 13 -14.59 -0.33 16.08
N ASP A 14 -15.76 0.33 16.08
CA ASP A 14 -16.86 -0.11 15.20
C ASP A 14 -17.54 1.06 14.48
N VAL A 15 -17.08 1.29 13.23
CA VAL A 15 -17.89 1.92 12.19
C VAL A 15 -19.06 0.97 11.90
N PRO A 16 -20.33 1.42 11.88
CA PRO A 16 -21.45 0.56 11.49
C PRO A 16 -21.31 0.19 10.00
N LEU A 17 -20.77 -1.00 9.73
CA LEU A 17 -20.45 -1.46 8.38
C LEU A 17 -21.59 -2.27 7.75
N ASP A 18 -22.55 -2.73 8.55
CA ASP A 18 -23.49 -3.81 8.17
C ASP A 18 -24.94 -3.33 7.93
N SER A 19 -25.12 -2.11 7.43
CA SER A 19 -26.41 -1.79 6.80
C SER A 19 -26.21 -1.11 5.45
N LEU A 20 -27.01 -1.57 4.47
CA LEU A 20 -27.52 -0.86 3.30
C LEU A 20 -26.85 -1.21 1.95
N ASP A 21 -27.71 -1.61 1.02
CA ASP A 21 -27.45 -1.99 -0.39
C ASP A 21 -26.98 -0.82 -1.31
N ASN A 22 -26.50 0.30 -0.75
CA ASN A 22 -26.23 1.53 -1.51
C ASN A 22 -24.80 2.05 -1.27
N ALA A 23 -24.21 2.63 -2.32
CA ALA A 23 -22.91 3.28 -2.21
C ALA A 23 -22.95 4.53 -1.31
N CYS A 24 -21.93 4.71 -0.51
CA CYS A 24 -21.80 5.85 0.39
C CYS A 24 -20.34 6.24 0.65
N VAL A 25 -20.14 7.48 1.06
CA VAL A 25 -18.87 8.03 1.50
C VAL A 25 -18.94 8.29 3.00
N GLN A 26 -18.05 7.65 3.76
CA GLN A 26 -17.87 7.88 5.18
C GLN A 26 -16.57 8.65 5.41
N ALA A 27 -16.63 9.74 6.18
CA ALA A 27 -15.46 10.54 6.49
C ALA A 27 -15.17 10.50 8.00
N CYS A 28 -13.90 10.30 8.34
CA CYS A 28 -13.43 10.13 9.70
C CYS A 28 -12.19 10.99 9.95
N CYS A 29 -11.99 11.39 11.21
CA CYS A 29 -10.71 11.85 11.74
C CYS A 29 -10.22 10.91 12.83
N HIS A 30 -9.03 11.16 13.36
CA HIS A 30 -8.47 10.46 14.52
C HIS A 30 -9.34 10.61 15.79
N GLU A 31 -10.19 11.64 15.88
CA GLU A 31 -11.17 11.81 16.97
C GLU A 31 -12.43 10.95 16.78
N GLY A 32 -12.65 10.38 15.58
CA GLY A 32 -13.73 9.45 15.28
C GLY A 32 -14.48 9.74 13.98
N PHE A 33 -15.65 9.12 13.86
CA PHE A 33 -16.55 9.27 12.72
C PHE A 33 -17.14 10.69 12.65
N ILE A 34 -17.16 11.28 11.45
CA ILE A 34 -17.71 12.62 11.23
C ILE A 34 -19.04 12.55 10.50
N THR A 35 -19.11 11.87 9.36
CA THR A 35 -20.33 11.81 8.54
C THR A 35 -20.36 10.61 7.61
N GLU A 36 -21.57 10.23 7.21
CA GLU A 36 -21.86 9.30 6.11
C GLU A 36 -22.79 9.99 5.13
N LEU A 37 -22.46 9.90 3.84
CA LEU A 37 -23.21 10.50 2.74
C LEU A 37 -23.57 9.43 1.72
N ALA A 38 -24.85 9.24 1.43
CA ALA A 38 -25.27 8.37 0.34
C ALA A 38 -24.85 8.97 -1.01
N VAL A 39 -24.31 8.15 -1.92
CA VAL A 39 -23.92 8.60 -3.26
C VAL A 39 -25.12 8.58 -4.19
N ASN A 40 -25.93 9.63 -4.11
CA ASN A 40 -27.05 9.84 -5.03
C ASN A 40 -26.60 10.66 -6.25
N ASP A 41 -25.87 11.76 -6.02
CA ASP A 41 -25.31 12.68 -7.02
C ASP A 41 -23.85 13.02 -6.66
N GLU A 42 -22.96 13.00 -7.65
CA GLU A 42 -21.51 13.22 -7.51
C GLU A 42 -21.19 14.65 -7.04
N GLN A 43 -21.88 15.67 -7.55
CA GLN A 43 -21.60 17.07 -7.18
C GLN A 43 -22.02 17.37 -5.74
N ASP A 44 -23.05 16.68 -5.27
CA ASP A 44 -23.65 16.89 -3.96
C ASP A 44 -22.76 16.32 -2.84
N VAL A 45 -22.00 15.25 -3.12
CA VAL A 45 -21.05 14.65 -2.17
C VAL A 45 -19.97 15.64 -1.74
N MET A 46 -19.34 16.38 -2.66
CA MET A 46 -18.30 17.35 -2.30
C MET A 46 -18.85 18.51 -1.48
N HIS A 47 -19.97 19.07 -1.92
CA HIS A 47 -20.61 20.17 -1.20
C HIS A 47 -20.95 19.76 0.24
N GLN A 48 -21.52 18.55 0.41
CA GLN A 48 -21.85 18.02 1.72
C GLN A 48 -20.61 17.70 2.59
N LEU A 49 -19.53 17.14 2.02
CA LEU A 49 -18.27 16.92 2.73
C LEU A 49 -17.70 18.25 3.25
N MET A 50 -17.61 19.28 2.40
CA MET A 50 -17.10 20.60 2.78
C MET A 50 -17.97 21.28 3.85
N GLN A 51 -19.30 21.20 3.72
CA GLN A 51 -20.22 21.78 4.69
C GLN A 51 -20.12 21.11 6.06
N THR A 52 -20.03 19.78 6.10
CA THR A 52 -19.90 19.03 7.36
C THR A 52 -18.60 19.39 8.08
N HIS A 53 -17.49 19.53 7.35
CA HIS A 53 -16.24 19.99 7.96
C HIS A 53 -16.39 21.40 8.56
N ALA A 54 -16.95 22.35 7.82
CA ALA A 54 -17.16 23.72 8.31
C ALA A 54 -18.05 23.79 9.56
N ARG A 55 -19.05 22.89 9.68
CA ARG A 55 -19.90 22.78 10.88
C ARG A 55 -19.16 22.15 12.06
N SER A 56 -18.33 21.14 11.79
CA SER A 56 -17.56 20.42 12.82
C SER A 56 -16.47 21.32 13.41
N SER A 57 -15.74 22.07 12.58
CA SER A 57 -14.72 23.03 13.01
C SER A 57 -15.32 24.19 13.82
N ALA A 58 -16.45 24.75 13.40
CA ALA A 58 -17.17 25.79 14.13
C ALA A 58 -17.71 25.33 15.51
N SER A 59 -17.98 24.04 15.68
CA SER A 59 -18.41 23.46 16.96
C SER A 59 -17.26 23.29 17.96
N ASN A 60 -16.06 22.99 17.47
CA ASN A 60 -14.84 22.90 18.29
C ASN A 60 -14.34 24.29 18.73
N ASP A 61 -14.44 25.32 17.88
CA ASP A 61 -14.10 26.71 18.26
C ASP A 61 -15.02 27.26 19.38
N ARG A 62 -16.30 26.83 19.42
CA ARG A 62 -17.23 27.20 20.51
C ARG A 62 -16.94 26.52 21.84
N ARG A 63 -16.17 25.42 21.87
CA ARG A 63 -15.72 24.79 23.12
C ARG A 63 -14.45 25.42 23.68
N LEU A 64 -13.64 26.07 22.83
CA LEU A 64 -12.41 26.77 23.23
C LEU A 64 -12.64 28.22 23.69
N SER A 65 -13.84 28.79 23.50
CA SER A 65 -14.15 30.17 23.89
C SER A 65 -14.46 30.37 25.39
N TYR A 66 -14.29 29.34 26.23
CA TYR A 66 -14.48 29.40 27.68
C TYR A 66 -13.19 29.26 28.51
N GLN A 67 -12.04 29.68 28.00
CA GLN A 67 -10.86 29.92 28.84
C GLN A 67 -10.15 31.20 28.40
N GLN A 68 -10.43 32.31 29.10
CA GLN A 68 -9.69 33.55 28.93
C GLN A 68 -8.26 33.39 29.46
N ALA A 69 -7.26 33.61 28.61
CA ALA A 69 -5.88 33.87 29.01
C ALA A 69 -5.29 35.05 28.20
N PRO A 70 -4.40 35.88 28.79
CA PRO A 70 -4.03 37.21 28.29
C PRO A 70 -2.95 37.19 27.19
N PRO A 71 -2.70 38.31 26.47
CA PRO A 71 -2.01 38.29 25.19
C PRO A 71 -0.48 38.22 25.37
N MET A 72 0.17 37.30 24.65
CA MET A 72 1.62 37.29 24.46
C MET A 72 1.99 37.48 22.98
N ARG A 73 3.16 38.09 22.80
CA ARG A 73 3.69 38.78 21.62
C ARG A 73 3.83 37.90 20.37
N ALA A 74 3.69 38.57 19.22
CA ALA A 74 3.88 38.03 17.88
C ALA A 74 5.30 37.48 17.67
N HIS A 75 5.39 36.18 17.38
CA HIS A 75 6.54 35.54 16.75
C HIS A 75 6.11 34.99 15.38
N ALA A 76 7.07 35.01 14.45
CA ALA A 76 6.92 34.76 13.03
C ALA A 76 6.06 33.53 12.69
N ALA A 77 5.14 33.71 11.75
CA ALA A 77 4.23 32.71 11.26
C ALA A 77 5.00 31.50 10.69
N SER A 78 4.99 30.39 11.43
CA SER A 78 5.12 29.07 10.83
C SER A 78 3.97 28.91 9.84
N ALA A 79 4.27 28.53 8.60
CA ALA A 79 3.27 28.33 7.57
C ALA A 79 2.37 27.15 7.96
N TYR A 80 1.28 27.47 8.67
CA TYR A 80 0.21 26.55 9.01
C TYR A 80 -0.49 26.13 7.71
N THR A 81 -0.12 24.96 7.19
CA THR A 81 -0.94 24.28 6.18
C THR A 81 -2.24 23.87 6.86
N PRO A 82 -3.42 24.27 6.34
CA PRO A 82 -4.69 23.91 6.96
C PRO A 82 -4.76 22.38 7.08
N SER A 83 -4.98 21.89 8.31
CA SER A 83 -5.19 20.47 8.57
C SER A 83 -6.25 19.95 7.62
N ALA A 84 -5.98 18.81 6.97
CA ALA A 84 -6.98 18.18 6.13
C ALA A 84 -8.29 18.03 6.93
N PRO A 85 -9.45 18.28 6.31
CA PRO A 85 -10.73 18.23 7.02
C PRO A 85 -11.07 16.82 7.56
N PHE A 86 -10.41 15.80 7.01
CA PHE A 86 -10.58 14.39 7.29
C PHE A 86 -9.21 13.72 7.28
N ASP A 87 -9.00 12.73 8.14
CA ASP A 87 -7.81 11.87 8.08
C ASP A 87 -8.06 10.68 7.13
N VAL A 88 -9.31 10.19 7.08
CA VAL A 88 -9.72 9.04 6.29
C VAL A 88 -11.05 9.30 5.61
N VAL A 89 -11.15 8.86 4.36
CA VAL A 89 -12.42 8.74 3.64
C VAL A 89 -12.57 7.28 3.21
N LEU A 90 -13.59 6.61 3.71
CA LEU A 90 -13.99 5.26 3.32
C LEU A 90 -15.14 5.36 2.31
N PHE A 91 -14.87 5.01 1.06
CA PHE A 91 -15.85 4.97 0.00
C PHE A 91 -16.35 3.54 -0.18
N ARG A 92 -17.54 3.25 0.32
CA ARG A 92 -18.26 1.99 0.03
C ARG A 92 -18.87 2.10 -1.37
N ALA A 93 -18.28 1.39 -2.32
CA ALA A 93 -18.55 1.56 -3.74
C ALA A 93 -19.59 0.56 -4.32
N SER A 94 -20.19 -0.29 -3.46
CA SER A 94 -21.14 -1.32 -3.89
C SER A 94 -22.28 -0.74 -4.74
N GLY A 95 -22.50 -1.33 -5.92
CA GLY A 95 -23.57 -0.95 -6.84
C GLY A 95 -23.30 0.26 -7.73
N LEU A 96 -22.15 0.92 -7.62
CA LEU A 96 -21.75 1.99 -8.55
C LEU A 96 -21.02 1.43 -9.76
N SER A 97 -21.26 2.04 -10.92
CA SER A 97 -20.43 1.82 -12.11
C SER A 97 -19.11 2.57 -12.00
N GLU A 98 -18.07 2.04 -12.66
CA GLU A 98 -16.74 2.65 -12.74
C GLU A 98 -16.78 4.11 -13.23
N HIS A 99 -17.64 4.41 -14.22
CA HIS A 99 -17.84 5.77 -14.75
C HIS A 99 -18.28 6.78 -13.68
N ARG A 100 -19.06 6.35 -12.67
CA ARG A 100 -19.51 7.22 -11.58
C ARG A 100 -18.51 7.27 -10.43
N LEU A 101 -17.78 6.19 -10.23
CA LEU A 101 -16.84 6.04 -9.12
C LEU A 101 -15.58 6.88 -9.29
N TYR A 102 -14.95 6.84 -10.47
CA TYR A 102 -13.68 7.51 -10.74
C TYR A 102 -13.71 9.04 -10.58
N PRO A 103 -14.75 9.77 -11.08
CA PRO A 103 -14.87 11.20 -10.82
C PRO A 103 -14.94 11.54 -9.32
N ILE A 104 -15.64 10.72 -8.52
CA ILE A 104 -15.75 10.92 -7.07
C ILE A 104 -14.38 10.75 -6.39
N LEU A 105 -13.62 9.71 -6.75
CA LEU A 105 -12.27 9.51 -6.20
C LEU A 105 -11.37 10.71 -6.47
N ARG A 106 -11.33 11.15 -7.73
CA ARG A 106 -10.53 12.30 -8.16
C ARG A 106 -10.95 13.55 -7.41
N MET A 107 -12.25 13.78 -7.27
CA MET A 107 -12.82 14.91 -6.54
C MET A 107 -12.47 14.88 -5.05
N ILE A 108 -12.54 13.72 -4.38
CA ILE A 108 -12.11 13.62 -2.97
C ILE A 108 -10.61 13.91 -2.85
N ARG A 109 -9.79 13.44 -3.81
CA ARG A 109 -8.35 13.66 -3.80
C ARG A 109 -7.96 15.14 -4.00
N THR A 110 -8.79 15.96 -4.66
CA THR A 110 -8.53 17.42 -4.76
C THR A 110 -8.75 18.17 -3.44
N ILE A 111 -9.48 17.58 -2.48
CA ILE A 111 -9.67 18.16 -1.14
C ILE A 111 -8.34 18.24 -0.41
N SER A 112 -7.61 17.11 -0.35
CA SER A 112 -6.30 17.04 0.27
C SER A 112 -5.56 15.76 -0.11
N LYS A 113 -4.26 15.90 -0.40
CA LYS A 113 -3.33 14.75 -0.56
C LYS A 113 -3.03 14.03 0.75
N GLN A 114 -3.41 14.60 1.90
CA GLN A 114 -3.18 14.00 3.22
C GLN A 114 -4.30 13.03 3.64
N ILE A 115 -5.43 13.02 2.93
CA ILE A 115 -6.53 12.09 3.21
C ILE A 115 -6.11 10.68 2.81
N PHE A 116 -6.33 9.70 3.70
CA PHE A 116 -6.28 8.29 3.30
C PHE A 116 -7.60 7.93 2.63
N LEU A 117 -7.59 7.69 1.30
CA LEU A 117 -8.78 7.37 0.53
C LEU A 117 -8.89 5.86 0.34
N CYS A 118 -9.77 5.21 1.10
CA CYS A 118 -10.01 3.78 1.05
C CYS A 118 -11.25 3.47 0.22
N VAL A 119 -11.12 2.67 -0.84
CA VAL A 119 -12.25 2.12 -1.60
C VAL A 119 -12.58 0.75 -1.05
N PHE A 120 -13.80 0.59 -0.55
CA PHE A 120 -14.32 -0.68 -0.06
C PHE A 120 -15.30 -1.28 -1.07
N SER A 121 -14.86 -2.32 -1.79
CA SER A 121 -15.67 -3.03 -2.79
C SER A 121 -15.06 -4.40 -3.12
N PRO A 122 -15.80 -5.50 -2.86
CA PRO A 122 -15.43 -6.84 -3.33
C PRO A 122 -15.18 -6.90 -4.84
N GLN A 123 -16.07 -6.27 -5.62
CA GLN A 123 -15.98 -6.30 -7.09
C GLN A 123 -14.70 -5.64 -7.60
N LEU A 124 -14.31 -4.49 -7.03
CA LEU A 124 -13.09 -3.79 -7.45
C LEU A 124 -11.82 -4.41 -6.87
N ALA A 125 -11.88 -5.03 -5.69
CA ALA A 125 -10.74 -5.75 -5.14
C ALA A 125 -10.34 -6.95 -6.02
N GLU A 126 -11.33 -7.64 -6.60
CA GLU A 126 -11.15 -8.78 -7.49
C GLU A 126 -11.00 -8.43 -8.98
N HIS A 127 -11.35 -7.20 -9.40
CA HIS A 127 -11.23 -6.75 -10.79
C HIS A 127 -9.90 -6.01 -11.03
N PRO A 128 -8.88 -6.62 -11.67
CA PRO A 128 -7.52 -6.04 -11.68
C PRO A 128 -7.42 -4.66 -12.35
N MET A 129 -8.14 -4.46 -13.47
CA MET A 129 -8.14 -3.16 -14.16
C MET A 129 -8.89 -2.10 -13.34
N GLY A 130 -10.05 -2.44 -12.77
CA GLY A 130 -10.82 -1.53 -11.92
C GLY A 130 -10.06 -1.11 -10.66
N ARG A 131 -9.37 -2.07 -10.01
CA ARG A 131 -8.44 -1.81 -8.90
C ARG A 131 -7.38 -0.79 -9.31
N TYR A 132 -6.66 -1.08 -10.40
CA TYR A 132 -5.58 -0.21 -10.87
C TYR A 132 -6.08 1.20 -11.18
N GLN A 133 -7.25 1.32 -11.82
CA GLN A 133 -7.87 2.61 -12.10
C GLN A 133 -8.24 3.37 -10.82
N CYS A 134 -8.74 2.71 -9.77
CA CYS A 134 -8.96 3.37 -8.48
C CYS A 134 -7.68 4.05 -7.95
N PHE A 135 -6.53 3.37 -8.04
CA PHE A 135 -5.24 3.97 -7.66
C PHE A 135 -4.83 5.14 -8.58
N GLN A 136 -5.11 5.05 -9.90
CA GLN A 136 -4.88 6.17 -10.82
C GLN A 136 -5.69 7.41 -10.45
N GLU A 137 -6.89 7.20 -9.93
CA GLU A 137 -7.82 8.27 -9.53
C GLU A 137 -7.59 8.74 -8.09
N GLY A 138 -6.53 8.24 -7.45
CA GLY A 138 -6.06 8.73 -6.15
C GLY A 138 -6.57 7.94 -4.96
N ALA A 139 -7.10 6.73 -5.11
CA ALA A 139 -7.28 5.83 -3.98
C ALA A 139 -5.91 5.54 -3.33
N SER A 140 -5.86 5.56 -2.01
CA SER A 140 -4.72 5.07 -1.24
C SER A 140 -4.78 3.54 -1.09
N MET A 141 -5.99 2.96 -1.05
CA MET A 141 -6.20 1.53 -0.86
C MET A 141 -7.53 1.09 -1.49
N VAL A 142 -7.55 -0.13 -2.03
CA VAL A 142 -8.77 -0.81 -2.49
C VAL A 142 -8.85 -2.15 -1.77
N THR A 143 -9.98 -2.44 -1.12
CA THR A 143 -10.13 -3.65 -0.30
C THR A 143 -11.58 -4.10 -0.24
N ASP A 144 -11.79 -5.33 0.18
CA ASP A 144 -13.05 -5.92 0.63
C ASP A 144 -12.95 -6.44 2.07
N SER A 145 -11.80 -6.25 2.72
CA SER A 145 -11.49 -6.75 4.05
C SER A 145 -11.74 -5.69 5.11
N LEU A 146 -12.73 -5.95 5.96
CA LEU A 146 -12.99 -5.11 7.14
C LEU A 146 -11.81 -5.09 8.11
N ASN A 147 -11.05 -6.19 8.19
CA ASN A 147 -9.85 -6.24 9.01
C ASN A 147 -8.77 -5.29 8.47
N ALA A 148 -8.57 -5.25 7.15
CA ALA A 148 -7.64 -4.31 6.54
C ALA A 148 -8.03 -2.85 6.80
N VAL A 149 -9.33 -2.53 6.72
CA VAL A 149 -9.86 -1.20 7.08
C VAL A 149 -9.55 -0.88 8.55
N ARG A 150 -9.80 -1.82 9.48
CA ARG A 150 -9.50 -1.64 10.91
C ARG A 150 -8.02 -1.40 11.17
N ASP A 151 -7.13 -2.16 10.52
CA ASP A 151 -5.68 -2.03 10.67
C ASP A 151 -5.17 -0.66 10.22
N VAL A 152 -5.70 -0.15 9.10
CA VAL A 152 -5.40 1.20 8.61
C VAL A 152 -5.93 2.26 9.57
N LEU A 153 -7.17 2.15 10.04
CA LEU A 153 -7.73 3.11 10.99
C LEU A 153 -6.92 3.14 12.30
N ALA A 154 -6.48 1.98 12.79
CA ALA A 154 -5.63 1.88 13.95
C ALA A 154 -4.25 2.52 13.72
N PHE A 155 -3.64 2.31 12.55
CA PHE A 155 -2.40 2.98 12.16
C PHE A 155 -2.54 4.50 12.17
N ILE A 156 -3.60 5.02 11.56
CA ILE A 156 -3.84 6.46 11.47
C ILE A 156 -4.11 7.04 12.87
N GLY A 157 -4.87 6.35 13.72
CA GLY A 157 -5.05 6.75 15.12
C GLY A 157 -3.73 6.83 15.91
N GLN A 158 -2.75 5.97 15.61
CA GLN A 158 -1.42 6.00 16.22
C GLN A 158 -0.57 7.17 15.73
N GLU A 159 -0.67 7.57 14.45
CA GLU A 159 0.02 8.77 13.92
C GLU A 159 -0.38 10.05 14.68
N HIS A 160 -1.63 10.14 15.14
CA HIS A 160 -2.20 11.32 15.79
C HIS A 160 -2.16 11.31 17.33
N GLY A 161 -1.56 10.29 17.96
CA GLY A 161 -1.20 10.32 19.39
C GLY A 161 -2.25 9.83 20.39
N TYR A 162 -3.20 8.96 20.01
CA TYR A 162 -4.10 8.32 20.97
C TYR A 162 -3.48 7.09 21.66
N ASN A 163 -2.41 7.32 22.44
CA ASN A 163 -2.08 6.52 23.63
C ASN A 163 -0.88 7.13 24.37
N SER A 164 -1.18 7.96 25.37
CA SER A 164 -0.22 8.44 26.38
C SER A 164 0.29 7.34 27.32
N HIS A 165 -0.09 6.07 27.12
CA HIS A 165 0.22 4.95 28.03
C HIS A 165 1.02 3.80 27.41
N SER A 166 1.36 3.85 26.12
CA SER A 166 2.36 2.96 25.53
C SER A 166 3.39 3.75 24.73
N ARG A 167 4.25 4.50 25.44
CA ARG A 167 5.58 4.80 24.90
C ARG A 167 6.36 3.48 24.79
N GLN A 168 6.04 2.65 23.81
CA GLN A 168 7.12 1.99 23.10
C GLN A 168 7.94 3.15 22.55
N LYS A 169 9.11 3.40 23.14
CA LYS A 169 10.01 4.45 22.70
C LYS A 169 10.22 4.24 21.20
N SER A 170 9.66 5.08 20.35
CA SER A 170 10.06 5.09 18.95
C SER A 170 11.57 5.32 18.98
N ARG A 171 12.29 4.33 18.44
CA ARG A 171 13.76 4.37 18.45
C ARG A 171 14.26 5.24 17.32
N GLY A 172 13.41 5.61 16.34
CA GLY A 172 13.72 6.50 15.24
C GLY A 172 14.11 7.92 15.67
N ARG A 173 14.73 8.68 14.77
CA ARG A 173 15.08 10.08 15.00
C ARG A 173 13.83 10.92 15.17
N SER A 174 13.84 11.85 16.11
CA SER A 174 12.87 12.94 16.17
C SER A 174 13.29 14.04 15.21
N GLY A 175 12.38 14.53 14.35
CA GLY A 175 12.62 15.69 13.47
C GLY A 175 12.76 17.05 14.19
N GLY A 176 13.09 17.06 15.48
CA GLY A 176 13.09 18.26 16.32
C GLY A 176 11.71 18.54 16.92
N ARG A 177 11.41 19.83 17.18
CA ARG A 177 10.13 20.26 17.77
C ARG A 177 8.93 20.06 16.84
N ASP A 178 9.14 20.09 15.53
CA ASP A 178 8.07 20.10 14.52
C ASP A 178 7.91 18.74 13.79
N GLY A 179 8.74 17.74 14.13
CA GLY A 179 8.79 16.45 13.43
C GLY A 179 9.28 16.57 11.97
N PHE A 180 9.23 15.45 11.24
CA PHE A 180 9.50 15.40 9.81
C PHE A 180 8.24 15.65 8.98
N THR A 181 8.44 16.20 7.79
CA THR A 181 7.37 16.50 6.83
C THR A 181 7.44 15.55 5.63
N CYS A 182 6.33 14.94 5.26
CA CYS A 182 6.21 14.12 4.07
C CYS A 182 6.37 14.97 2.80
N PRO A 183 7.29 14.61 1.88
CA PRO A 183 7.53 15.39 0.67
C PRO A 183 6.41 15.28 -0.38
N PHE A 184 5.52 14.28 -0.26
CA PHE A 184 4.44 14.05 -1.24
C PHE A 184 3.16 14.84 -0.91
N CYS A 185 2.78 14.90 0.37
CA CYS A 185 1.53 15.50 0.81
C CYS A 185 1.68 16.69 1.77
N GLY A 186 2.89 16.95 2.27
CA GLY A 186 3.16 18.03 3.21
C GLY A 186 2.67 17.79 4.64
N LYS A 187 2.15 16.59 4.97
CA LYS A 187 1.84 16.22 6.37
C LYS A 187 3.10 16.31 7.21
N ASN A 188 3.05 16.97 8.35
CA ASN A 188 4.20 17.22 9.25
C ASN A 188 3.99 16.56 10.62
N GLY A 189 4.92 16.75 11.56
CA GLY A 189 4.79 16.24 12.92
C GLY A 189 5.13 14.75 13.12
N MET A 190 5.65 14.07 12.09
CA MET A 190 5.97 12.64 12.17
C MET A 190 7.38 12.40 12.71
N ASP A 191 7.59 11.30 13.45
CA ASP A 191 8.93 10.76 13.65
C ASP A 191 9.41 9.95 12.43
N GLU A 192 10.66 9.46 12.48
CA GLU A 192 11.25 8.68 11.40
C GLU A 192 10.44 7.41 11.05
N ASP A 193 9.98 6.66 12.05
CA ASP A 193 9.25 5.40 11.85
C ASP A 193 7.84 5.66 11.29
N GLN A 194 7.18 6.73 11.75
CA GLN A 194 5.91 7.19 11.22
C GLN A 194 6.03 7.65 9.77
N LEU A 195 7.03 8.49 9.44
CA LEU A 195 7.24 8.94 8.06
C LEU A 195 7.56 7.77 7.13
N TRP A 196 8.36 6.81 7.59
CA TRP A 196 8.71 5.60 6.84
C TRP A 196 7.48 4.77 6.47
N ARG A 197 6.52 4.61 7.41
CA ARG A 197 5.25 3.89 7.16
C ARG A 197 4.27 4.72 6.34
N HIS A 198 4.20 6.02 6.59
CA HIS A 198 3.30 6.96 5.91
C HIS A 198 3.53 7.00 4.40
N CYS A 199 4.81 7.08 3.98
CA CYS A 199 5.17 7.24 2.57
C CYS A 199 4.59 6.15 1.66
N PRO A 200 4.86 4.85 1.85
CA PRO A 200 4.25 3.82 1.03
C PRO A 200 2.74 3.74 1.27
N MET A 201 2.25 3.79 2.51
CA MET A 201 0.83 3.60 2.79
C MET A 201 -0.08 4.61 2.08
N TYR A 202 0.33 5.89 2.00
CA TYR A 202 -0.48 6.93 1.36
C TYR A 202 -0.12 7.16 -0.11
N HIS A 203 1.15 6.93 -0.48
CA HIS A 203 1.73 7.40 -1.74
C HIS A 203 2.36 6.27 -2.55
N ILE A 204 1.98 5.01 -2.33
CA ILE A 204 2.55 3.86 -3.06
C ILE A 204 2.46 3.99 -4.59
N ASN A 205 1.43 4.67 -5.08
CA ASN A 205 1.17 4.84 -6.51
C ASN A 205 1.73 6.15 -7.09
N GLU A 206 2.38 6.99 -6.28
CA GLU A 206 3.06 8.19 -6.80
C GLU A 206 4.25 7.78 -7.65
N LYS A 207 4.35 8.31 -8.88
CA LYS A 207 5.43 7.95 -9.81
C LYS A 207 6.80 8.23 -9.20
N ASN A 208 7.78 7.43 -9.59
CA ASN A 208 9.17 7.64 -9.22
C ASN A 208 9.59 9.07 -9.56
N THR A 209 9.89 9.84 -8.51
CA THR A 209 10.26 11.25 -8.62
C THR A 209 11.70 11.39 -8.10
N ASP A 210 12.60 11.76 -9.00
CA ASP A 210 13.99 12.07 -8.65
C ASP A 210 14.08 13.47 -8.03
N GLY A 211 15.16 13.75 -7.29
CA GLY A 211 15.44 15.10 -6.78
C GLY A 211 14.69 15.49 -5.50
N ILE A 212 13.96 14.56 -4.88
CA ILE A 212 13.35 14.79 -3.56
C ILE A 212 14.46 14.76 -2.49
N ASN A 213 14.63 15.87 -1.77
CA ASN A 213 15.52 15.92 -0.62
C ASN A 213 14.91 15.15 0.55
N CYS A 214 15.65 14.18 1.08
CA CYS A 214 15.17 13.37 2.20
C CYS A 214 15.00 14.24 3.46
N PRO A 215 13.80 14.28 4.09
CA PRO A 215 13.56 15.05 5.30
C PRO A 215 14.43 14.62 6.49
N ILE A 216 14.86 13.34 6.51
CA ILE A 216 15.56 12.72 7.63
C ILE A 216 17.08 12.89 7.53
N CYS A 217 17.69 12.50 6.41
CA CYS A 217 19.15 12.54 6.23
C CYS A 217 19.65 13.74 5.40
N ARG A 218 18.75 14.48 4.75
CA ARG A 218 19.06 15.63 3.85
C ARG A 218 19.81 15.26 2.58
N GLU A 219 19.97 13.97 2.28
CA GLU A 219 20.50 13.51 1.01
C GLU A 219 19.44 13.61 -0.09
N THR A 220 19.91 13.80 -1.33
CA THR A 220 19.09 13.65 -2.53
C THR A 220 19.45 12.29 -3.16
N PRO A 221 18.63 11.25 -2.98
CA PRO A 221 18.98 9.92 -3.45
C PRO A 221 19.10 9.88 -4.97
N ARG A 222 20.02 9.04 -5.46
CA ARG A 222 20.11 8.68 -6.87
C ARG A 222 19.08 7.57 -7.14
N GLY A 223 17.88 7.96 -7.55
CA GLY A 223 16.76 7.06 -7.82
C GLY A 223 15.54 7.34 -6.93
N PRO A 224 14.55 6.43 -6.91
CA PRO A 224 13.27 6.67 -6.23
C PRO A 224 13.41 6.98 -4.75
N PHE A 225 12.74 8.05 -4.31
CA PHE A 225 12.73 8.44 -2.89
C PHE A 225 12.20 7.33 -1.97
N GLN A 226 11.17 6.60 -2.37
CA GLN A 226 10.61 5.50 -1.56
C GLN A 226 11.61 4.36 -1.34
N VAL A 227 12.42 4.02 -2.35
CA VAL A 227 13.49 3.02 -2.23
C VAL A 227 14.57 3.50 -1.26
N HIS A 228 14.95 4.78 -1.33
CA HIS A 228 15.84 5.37 -0.34
C HIS A 228 15.26 5.34 1.07
N MET A 229 13.97 5.71 1.23
CA MET A 229 13.28 5.69 2.51
C MET A 229 13.32 4.28 3.12
N HIS A 230 13.00 3.25 2.34
CA HIS A 230 13.01 1.87 2.82
C HIS A 230 14.42 1.38 3.21
N ASN A 231 15.41 1.58 2.33
CA ASN A 231 16.76 1.05 2.55
C ASN A 231 17.58 1.82 3.60
N ALA A 232 17.30 3.10 3.82
CA ALA A 232 18.10 3.97 4.68
C ALA A 232 17.45 4.31 6.03
N HIS A 233 16.13 4.12 6.18
CA HIS A 233 15.32 4.52 7.34
C HIS A 233 14.37 3.39 7.79
N GLY A 234 13.72 3.56 8.95
CA GLY A 234 12.65 2.67 9.44
C GLY A 234 13.04 1.67 10.56
N PRO A 235 12.03 0.97 11.17
CA PRO A 235 12.25 0.12 12.34
C PRO A 235 12.61 -1.37 12.09
N PRO A 236 12.62 -1.90 10.86
CA PRO A 236 13.65 -2.82 10.35
C PRO A 236 14.52 -2.02 9.35
N GLY A 237 15.79 -2.36 9.16
CA GLY A 237 16.61 -1.60 8.20
C GLY A 237 17.38 -0.39 8.74
N ARG A 238 17.56 -0.27 10.07
CA ARG A 238 18.67 0.54 10.59
C ARG A 238 20.00 -0.08 10.17
N ARG A 239 20.45 0.24 8.95
CA ARG A 239 21.58 -0.37 8.25
C ARG A 239 21.40 -1.86 7.93
N GLU A 240 20.20 -2.29 7.51
CA GLU A 240 20.17 -3.52 6.69
C GLU A 240 20.88 -3.24 5.36
N MET A 241 21.38 -4.30 4.75
CA MET A 241 22.59 -4.32 3.89
C MET A 241 22.72 -3.18 2.87
N VAL A 242 23.99 -2.91 2.56
CA VAL A 242 24.44 -1.99 1.50
C VAL A 242 23.55 -2.17 0.26
N SER A 243 22.91 -1.07 -0.15
CA SER A 243 22.15 -0.92 -1.40
C SER A 243 22.64 -1.85 -2.51
N GLU A 244 21.72 -2.38 -3.33
CA GLU A 244 22.02 -3.25 -4.48
C GLU A 244 23.15 -2.72 -5.39
N PHE A 245 23.39 -1.40 -5.37
CA PHE A 245 24.42 -0.69 -6.13
C PHE A 245 25.80 -0.65 -5.46
N HIS A 246 25.93 -1.14 -4.22
CA HIS A 246 27.14 -1.09 -3.40
C HIS A 246 27.69 -2.47 -3.02
N MET A 247 27.05 -3.58 -3.44
CA MET A 247 27.66 -4.90 -3.38
C MET A 247 28.63 -5.08 -4.56
N ALA A 248 29.72 -4.31 -4.53
CA ALA A 248 30.70 -4.22 -5.62
C ALA A 248 31.44 -5.55 -5.95
N ASP A 249 31.20 -6.63 -5.19
CA ASP A 249 31.92 -7.90 -5.35
C ASP A 249 31.04 -9.06 -5.85
N THR A 250 29.73 -8.90 -6.01
CA THR A 250 28.86 -10.01 -6.46
C THR A 250 28.67 -10.00 -7.97
N THR A 251 29.25 -10.99 -8.65
CA THR A 251 29.08 -11.22 -10.09
C THR A 251 27.78 -11.95 -10.45
N LEU A 252 27.03 -12.48 -9.49
CA LEU A 252 25.77 -13.22 -9.71
C LEU A 252 24.61 -12.65 -8.89
N TYR A 253 23.62 -12.08 -9.58
CA TYR A 253 22.38 -11.59 -9.00
C TYR A 253 21.26 -12.61 -9.26
N SER A 254 20.84 -13.29 -8.20
CA SER A 254 19.82 -14.35 -8.27
C SER A 254 18.47 -13.86 -7.76
N PHE A 255 17.42 -14.19 -8.50
CA PHE A 255 16.03 -13.83 -8.19
C PHE A 255 15.13 -15.06 -8.25
N ALA A 256 14.05 -15.05 -7.46
CA ALA A 256 13.00 -16.06 -7.51
C ALA A 256 11.66 -15.40 -7.87
N LEU A 257 11.01 -15.89 -8.92
CA LEU A 257 9.73 -15.41 -9.40
C LEU A 257 8.70 -16.53 -9.31
N VAL A 258 7.46 -16.19 -8.99
CA VAL A 258 6.39 -17.15 -8.76
C VAL A 258 5.25 -16.94 -9.74
N VAL A 259 4.87 -18.03 -10.40
CA VAL A 259 3.62 -18.13 -11.15
C VAL A 259 2.66 -18.94 -10.28
N CYS A 260 1.93 -18.24 -9.42
CA CYS A 260 0.96 -18.85 -8.51
C CYS A 260 -0.40 -19.01 -9.20
N HIS A 261 -0.84 -20.24 -9.37
CA HIS A 261 -2.09 -20.59 -10.05
C HIS A 261 -3.11 -21.14 -9.05
N ASN A 262 -4.20 -20.40 -8.86
CA ASN A 262 -5.35 -20.86 -8.11
C ASN A 262 -6.23 -21.74 -9.01
N ARG A 263 -6.01 -23.06 -8.95
CA ARG A 263 -6.70 -24.04 -9.80
C ARG A 263 -8.21 -24.08 -9.59
N LYS A 264 -8.70 -23.75 -8.38
CA LYS A 264 -10.14 -23.74 -8.05
C LYS A 264 -10.87 -22.68 -8.89
N TYR A 265 -10.26 -21.51 -9.05
CA TYR A 265 -10.85 -20.37 -9.76
C TYR A 265 -10.25 -20.12 -11.15
N ASN A 266 -9.24 -20.91 -11.55
CA ASN A 266 -8.51 -20.79 -12.80
C ASN A 266 -7.98 -19.36 -13.02
N SER A 267 -7.33 -18.82 -11.98
CA SER A 267 -6.78 -17.47 -11.94
C SER A 267 -5.35 -17.48 -11.39
N PHE A 268 -4.60 -16.43 -11.69
CA PHE A 268 -3.19 -16.30 -11.39
C PHE A 268 -2.93 -15.06 -10.55
N LEU A 269 -1.98 -15.16 -9.61
CA LEU A 269 -1.67 -14.07 -8.70
C LEU A 269 -0.84 -12.99 -9.39
N LEU A 270 -1.23 -11.74 -9.21
CA LEU A 270 -0.47 -10.54 -9.61
C LEU A 270 -0.27 -9.62 -8.42
N VAL A 271 0.91 -9.03 -8.35
CA VAL A 271 1.24 -7.94 -7.41
C VAL A 271 1.16 -6.62 -8.14
N GLN A 272 0.55 -5.61 -7.52
CA GLN A 272 0.56 -4.25 -8.04
C GLN A 272 1.78 -3.52 -7.47
N GLU A 273 2.73 -3.27 -8.35
CA GLU A 273 4.02 -2.68 -7.99
C GLU A 273 3.89 -1.22 -7.59
N PHE A 274 4.84 -0.78 -6.76
CA PHE A 274 4.95 0.60 -6.36
C PHE A 274 5.27 1.53 -7.55
N ALA A 275 5.14 2.82 -7.29
CA ALA A 275 5.46 3.90 -8.20
C ALA A 275 4.78 3.83 -9.58
N ASN A 276 3.56 3.30 -9.62
CA ASN A 276 2.76 3.18 -10.83
C ASN A 276 3.46 2.33 -11.91
N SER A 277 4.17 1.28 -11.49
CA SER A 277 4.91 0.38 -12.41
C SER A 277 4.04 -0.70 -13.06
N GLY A 278 2.75 -0.75 -12.70
CA GLY A 278 1.81 -1.76 -13.19
C GLY A 278 1.82 -3.04 -12.37
N PHE A 279 1.28 -4.11 -12.93
CA PHE A 279 1.27 -5.43 -12.31
C PHE A 279 2.49 -6.26 -12.71
N TRP A 280 2.88 -7.15 -11.80
CA TRP A 280 3.94 -8.13 -12.02
C TRP A 280 3.64 -9.47 -11.36
N LEU A 281 4.53 -10.44 -11.60
CA LEU A 281 4.56 -11.69 -10.83
C LEU A 281 5.13 -11.40 -9.44
N PRO A 282 4.65 -12.09 -8.39
CA PRO A 282 5.35 -12.07 -7.12
C PRO A 282 6.80 -12.55 -7.29
N GLY A 283 7.74 -11.87 -6.65
CA GLY A 283 9.12 -12.32 -6.61
C GLY A 283 10.17 -11.22 -6.52
N GLY A 284 11.27 -11.57 -5.84
CA GLY A 284 12.37 -10.66 -5.57
C GLY A 284 13.71 -11.37 -5.54
N ARG A 285 14.66 -10.74 -4.84
CA ARG A 285 16.04 -11.19 -4.76
C ARG A 285 16.13 -12.35 -3.76
N ILE A 286 17.10 -13.24 -3.97
CA ILE A 286 17.43 -14.25 -2.98
C ILE A 286 18.37 -13.62 -1.95
N ASP A 287 17.97 -13.66 -0.68
CA ASP A 287 18.75 -13.11 0.42
C ASP A 287 19.89 -14.04 0.85
N SER A 288 20.83 -13.49 1.63
CA SER A 288 21.95 -14.27 2.16
C SER A 288 21.46 -15.37 3.10
N GLY A 289 21.90 -16.61 2.86
CA GLY A 289 21.48 -17.78 3.62
C GLY A 289 20.16 -18.40 3.16
N GLU A 290 19.49 -17.77 2.21
CA GLU A 290 18.22 -18.25 1.64
C GLU A 290 18.47 -19.02 0.33
N ASN A 291 17.70 -20.08 0.08
CA ASN A 291 17.66 -20.75 -1.21
C ASN A 291 16.54 -20.18 -2.12
N PRO A 292 16.55 -20.44 -3.44
CA PRO A 292 15.55 -19.87 -4.34
C PRO A 292 14.09 -20.20 -4.00
N ALA A 293 13.82 -21.38 -3.43
CA ALA A 293 12.46 -21.77 -3.05
C ALA A 293 11.98 -21.01 -1.81
N GLN A 294 12.87 -20.81 -0.83
CA GLN A 294 12.56 -19.99 0.35
C GLN A 294 12.26 -18.55 -0.08
N ALA A 295 13.08 -17.97 -0.95
CA ALA A 295 12.88 -16.61 -1.46
C ALA A 295 11.53 -16.49 -2.18
N ALA A 296 11.20 -17.43 -3.06
CA ALA A 296 9.89 -17.46 -3.73
C ALA A 296 8.70 -17.43 -2.75
N ILE A 297 8.78 -18.18 -1.65
CA ILE A 297 7.73 -18.25 -0.62
C ILE A 297 7.67 -16.94 0.18
N ARG A 298 8.82 -16.42 0.63
CA ARG A 298 8.92 -15.16 1.39
C ARG A 298 8.37 -13.99 0.57
N GLU A 299 8.87 -13.80 -0.65
CA GLU A 299 8.48 -12.70 -1.54
C GLU A 299 6.98 -12.75 -1.86
N THR A 300 6.42 -13.94 -2.14
CA THR A 300 4.98 -14.06 -2.37
C THR A 300 4.16 -13.69 -1.13
N LYS A 301 4.66 -14.02 0.07
CA LYS A 301 4.01 -13.65 1.32
C LYS A 301 4.09 -12.15 1.58
N GLU A 302 5.23 -11.54 1.35
CA GLU A 302 5.50 -10.11 1.58
C GLU A 302 4.71 -9.23 0.60
N GLU A 303 4.80 -9.51 -0.69
CA GLU A 303 4.20 -8.68 -1.74
C GLU A 303 2.70 -8.96 -1.93
N ALA A 304 2.25 -10.21 -1.77
CA ALA A 304 0.88 -10.61 -2.08
C ALA A 304 0.07 -11.13 -0.88
N GLY A 305 0.71 -11.40 0.26
CA GLY A 305 0.04 -11.92 1.45
C GLY A 305 -0.36 -13.40 1.37
N ILE A 306 -0.11 -14.09 0.26
CA ILE A 306 -0.57 -15.46 -0.02
C ILE A 306 0.46 -16.49 0.42
N ASP A 307 0.01 -17.49 1.18
CA ASP A 307 0.83 -18.65 1.51
C ASP A 307 0.77 -19.68 0.37
N ILE A 308 1.94 -20.08 -0.13
CA ILE A 308 2.05 -20.93 -1.32
C ILE A 308 2.83 -22.22 -1.06
N ARG A 309 2.59 -23.20 -1.92
CA ARG A 309 3.45 -24.36 -2.11
C ARG A 309 3.99 -24.36 -3.53
N LEU A 310 5.31 -24.41 -3.67
CA LEU A 310 5.93 -24.64 -4.97
C LEU A 310 5.66 -26.08 -5.40
N THR A 311 5.28 -26.27 -6.65
CA THR A 311 4.93 -27.59 -7.22
C THR A 311 5.64 -27.89 -8.53
N GLY A 312 6.41 -26.93 -9.06
CA GLY A 312 7.28 -27.18 -10.20
C GLY A 312 8.16 -25.99 -10.59
N VAL A 313 8.99 -26.21 -11.60
CA VAL A 313 9.84 -25.20 -12.24
C VAL A 313 9.33 -24.96 -13.65
N LEU A 314 9.13 -23.70 -14.02
CA LEU A 314 8.80 -23.31 -15.39
C LEU A 314 10.06 -23.04 -16.20
N LYS A 315 11.04 -22.35 -15.60
CA LYS A 315 12.25 -21.93 -16.30
C LYS A 315 13.37 -21.54 -15.33
N LEU A 316 14.61 -21.79 -15.74
CA LEU A 316 15.80 -21.16 -15.18
C LEU A 316 16.42 -20.28 -16.26
N GLU A 317 16.67 -19.03 -15.93
CA GLU A 317 17.29 -18.07 -16.84
C GLU A 317 18.67 -17.68 -16.33
N TYR A 318 19.65 -17.62 -17.24
CA TYR A 318 21.03 -17.22 -16.98
C TYR A 318 21.42 -16.16 -18.00
N HIS A 319 21.45 -14.89 -17.59
CA HIS A 319 21.67 -13.76 -18.48
C HIS A 319 22.92 -12.98 -18.07
N PRO A 320 24.05 -13.14 -18.78
CA PRO A 320 25.18 -12.22 -18.67
C PRO A 320 24.74 -10.80 -19.06
N LYS A 321 25.20 -9.82 -18.30
CA LYS A 321 24.87 -8.40 -18.41
C LYS A 321 26.11 -7.56 -18.14
N GLN A 322 26.07 -6.34 -18.61
CA GLN A 322 27.07 -5.32 -18.32
C GLN A 322 26.36 -4.12 -17.74
N ASP A 323 26.90 -3.55 -16.66
CA ASP A 323 26.35 -2.33 -16.06
C ASP A 323 26.78 -1.08 -16.86
N ARG A 324 26.35 0.10 -16.41
CA ARG A 324 26.68 1.38 -17.08
C ARG A 324 28.18 1.74 -16.99
N ASN A 325 28.91 1.16 -16.03
CA ASN A 325 30.32 1.41 -15.81
C ASN A 325 31.22 0.40 -16.55
N GLY A 326 30.61 -0.57 -17.24
CA GLY A 326 31.30 -1.60 -18.00
C GLY A 326 31.58 -2.88 -17.19
N SER A 327 31.16 -2.96 -15.93
CA SER A 327 31.34 -4.15 -15.10
C SER A 327 30.39 -5.27 -15.52
N GLU A 328 30.93 -6.47 -15.68
CA GLU A 328 30.15 -7.65 -16.05
C GLU A 328 29.51 -8.31 -14.83
N TYR A 329 28.27 -8.75 -14.98
CA TYR A 329 27.55 -9.53 -13.97
C TYR A 329 26.56 -10.48 -14.65
N VAL A 330 26.04 -11.43 -13.90
CA VAL A 330 25.02 -12.38 -14.34
C VAL A 330 23.74 -12.10 -13.58
N ARG A 331 22.63 -12.02 -14.30
CA ARG A 331 21.30 -12.09 -13.71
C ARG A 331 20.73 -13.48 -13.91
N MET A 332 20.53 -14.20 -12.81
CA MET A 332 19.90 -15.52 -12.79
C MET A 332 18.49 -15.42 -12.23
N ARG A 333 17.51 -16.06 -12.88
CA ARG A 333 16.11 -16.06 -12.43
C ARG A 333 15.56 -17.47 -12.38
N PHE A 334 15.06 -17.86 -11.21
CA PHE A 334 14.27 -19.08 -11.02
C PHE A 334 12.80 -18.71 -11.19
N ILE A 335 12.10 -19.36 -12.10
CA ILE A 335 10.66 -19.14 -12.32
C ILE A 335 9.94 -20.41 -11.88
N PHE A 336 9.30 -20.33 -10.71
CA PHE A 336 8.58 -21.44 -10.10
C PHE A 336 7.09 -21.42 -10.47
N TYR A 337 6.52 -22.61 -10.58
CA TYR A 337 5.08 -22.81 -10.55
C TYR A 337 4.66 -23.13 -9.11
N ALA A 338 3.60 -22.47 -8.64
CA ALA A 338 3.09 -22.63 -7.30
C ALA A 338 1.56 -22.69 -7.27
N GLU A 339 1.03 -23.24 -6.18
CA GLU A 339 -0.38 -23.24 -5.86
C GLU A 339 -0.57 -22.62 -4.47
N PRO A 340 -1.65 -21.86 -4.22
CA PRO A 340 -1.93 -21.35 -2.88
C PRO A 340 -2.24 -22.52 -1.94
N LEU A 341 -1.80 -22.42 -0.69
CA LEU A 341 -2.15 -23.40 0.35
C LEU A 341 -3.64 -23.35 0.68
N ASP A 342 -4.20 -22.15 0.69
CA ASP A 342 -5.63 -21.88 0.80
C ASP A 342 -6.11 -21.11 -0.43
N CYS A 343 -6.97 -21.75 -1.23
CA CYS A 343 -7.52 -21.15 -2.45
C CYS A 343 -8.46 -19.96 -2.17
N ASP A 344 -8.95 -19.81 -0.94
CA ASP A 344 -9.87 -18.75 -0.53
C ASP A 344 -9.17 -17.64 0.26
N GLN A 345 -7.85 -17.74 0.45
CA GLN A 345 -7.05 -16.69 1.09
C GLN A 345 -7.08 -15.41 0.22
N PRO A 346 -7.55 -14.28 0.78
CA PRO A 346 -7.61 -13.03 0.02
C PRO A 346 -6.20 -12.46 -0.16
N PRO A 347 -5.87 -11.94 -1.36
CA PRO A 347 -4.63 -11.21 -1.57
C PRO A 347 -4.54 -9.97 -0.67
N LYS A 348 -3.31 -9.58 -0.35
CA LYS A 348 -2.98 -8.36 0.38
C LYS A 348 -3.63 -7.15 -0.28
N SER A 349 -4.24 -6.29 0.55
CA SER A 349 -4.85 -5.04 0.10
C SER A 349 -4.30 -3.79 0.79
N ILE A 350 -3.64 -3.92 1.94
CA ILE A 350 -2.98 -2.82 2.64
C ILE A 350 -1.68 -2.48 1.89
N PRO A 351 -1.50 -1.24 1.42
CA PRO A 351 -0.25 -0.82 0.81
C PRO A 351 0.86 -0.69 1.84
N ASP A 352 2.04 -1.15 1.46
CA ASP A 352 3.30 -0.89 2.14
C ASP A 352 4.42 -0.83 1.10
N TYR A 353 5.68 -0.92 1.52
CA TYR A 353 6.80 -0.81 0.59
C TYR A 353 6.84 -1.93 -0.46
N GLU A 354 6.38 -3.14 -0.11
CA GLU A 354 6.48 -4.32 -0.98
C GLU A 354 5.50 -4.22 -2.15
N SER A 355 4.30 -3.67 -1.91
CA SER A 355 3.30 -3.53 -2.97
C SER A 355 2.17 -2.58 -2.60
N ALA A 356 1.43 -2.14 -3.61
CA ALA A 356 0.11 -1.52 -3.45
C ALA A 356 -0.99 -2.56 -3.09
N GLY A 357 -0.62 -3.82 -2.92
CA GLY A 357 -1.49 -4.99 -2.80
C GLY A 357 -1.41 -5.91 -4.02
N ALA A 358 -2.22 -6.95 -3.99
CA ALA A 358 -2.25 -8.01 -5.00
C ALA A 358 -3.69 -8.34 -5.40
N THR A 359 -3.84 -9.07 -6.50
CA THR A 359 -5.14 -9.51 -7.01
C THR A 359 -4.98 -10.77 -7.86
N TRP A 360 -6.09 -11.50 -8.05
CA TRP A 360 -6.15 -12.65 -8.94
C TRP A 360 -6.59 -12.22 -10.34
N CYS A 361 -5.96 -12.75 -11.39
CA CYS A 361 -6.26 -12.41 -12.78
C CYS A 361 -6.34 -13.67 -13.65
N ARG A 362 -7.31 -13.73 -14.57
CA ARG A 362 -7.35 -14.82 -15.55
C ARG A 362 -6.31 -14.63 -16.65
N ALA A 363 -5.81 -15.74 -17.20
CA ALA A 363 -4.81 -15.71 -18.27
C ALA A 363 -5.29 -14.97 -19.53
N ASP A 364 -6.59 -14.98 -19.84
CA ASP A 364 -7.18 -14.28 -20.99
C ASP A 364 -7.35 -12.76 -20.77
N GLN A 365 -7.22 -12.28 -19.53
CA GLN A 365 -7.36 -10.87 -19.18
C GLN A 365 -6.03 -10.16 -19.02
N VAL A 366 -4.96 -10.87 -18.63
CA VAL A 366 -3.68 -10.26 -18.22
C VAL A 366 -3.05 -9.34 -19.27
N ALA A 367 -3.23 -9.63 -20.56
CA ALA A 367 -2.64 -8.83 -21.65
C ALA A 367 -3.25 -7.43 -21.80
N SER A 368 -4.43 -7.16 -21.21
CA SER A 368 -5.05 -5.84 -21.22
C SER A 368 -4.60 -4.97 -20.04
N LEU A 369 -3.91 -5.54 -19.06
CA LEU A 369 -3.50 -4.84 -17.86
C LEU A 369 -2.24 -3.99 -18.10
N PRO A 370 -2.04 -2.92 -17.33
CA PRO A 370 -0.75 -2.25 -17.25
C PRO A 370 0.24 -3.19 -16.56
N LEU A 371 1.24 -3.66 -17.30
CA LEU A 371 2.24 -4.61 -16.79
C LEU A 371 3.62 -3.96 -16.75
N ARG A 372 4.43 -4.34 -15.76
CA ARG A 372 5.85 -3.97 -15.67
C ARG A 372 6.70 -4.54 -16.83
N GLY A 373 6.19 -5.56 -17.52
CA GLY A 373 6.83 -6.29 -18.63
C GLY A 373 5.96 -7.46 -19.13
N SER A 374 6.53 -8.40 -19.90
CA SER A 374 5.74 -9.44 -20.58
C SER A 374 5.63 -10.77 -19.81
N GLU A 375 6.33 -10.95 -18.70
CA GLU A 375 6.41 -12.19 -17.94
C GLU A 375 5.03 -12.74 -17.52
N PRO A 376 4.10 -11.94 -16.95
CA PRO A 376 2.77 -12.43 -16.61
C PRO A 376 2.03 -13.03 -17.81
N VAL A 377 1.98 -12.31 -18.95
CA VAL A 377 1.35 -12.80 -20.19
C VAL A 377 2.00 -14.10 -20.66
N THR A 378 3.33 -14.16 -20.62
CA THR A 378 4.10 -15.31 -21.11
C THR A 378 3.80 -16.56 -20.29
N TYR A 379 3.90 -16.45 -18.96
CA TYR A 379 3.79 -17.62 -18.10
C TYR A 379 2.35 -18.02 -17.79
N PHE A 380 1.41 -17.08 -17.69
CA PHE A 380 0.00 -17.42 -17.49
C PHE A 380 -0.54 -18.18 -18.71
N ASN A 381 -0.23 -17.71 -19.92
CA ASN A 381 -0.60 -18.43 -21.14
C ASN A 381 0.11 -19.77 -21.28
N HIS A 382 1.37 -19.87 -20.84
CA HIS A 382 2.09 -21.15 -20.82
C HIS A 382 1.35 -22.19 -19.97
N VAL A 383 1.01 -21.84 -18.73
CA VAL A 383 0.28 -22.73 -17.82
C VAL A 383 -1.13 -23.00 -18.33
N ALA A 384 -1.88 -21.98 -18.74
CA ALA A 384 -3.26 -22.12 -19.22
C ALA A 384 -3.37 -22.97 -20.49
N SER A 385 -2.31 -23.00 -21.31
CA SER A 385 -2.25 -23.86 -22.50
C SER A 385 -1.81 -25.31 -22.20
N GLY A 386 -1.62 -25.66 -20.91
CA GLY A 386 -1.20 -26.99 -20.49
C GLY A 386 0.23 -27.35 -20.93
N LYS A 387 1.09 -26.35 -21.17
CA LYS A 387 2.50 -26.61 -21.50
C LYS A 387 3.23 -27.20 -20.29
N PRO A 388 4.35 -27.91 -20.49
CA PRO A 388 5.05 -28.61 -19.43
C PRO A 388 5.43 -27.71 -18.25
N ILE A 389 5.21 -28.23 -17.05
CA ILE A 389 5.74 -27.74 -15.78
C ILE A 389 6.69 -28.82 -15.29
N TYR A 390 7.94 -28.46 -15.03
CA TYR A 390 8.96 -29.45 -14.71
C TYR A 390 9.01 -29.75 -13.21
N PRO A 391 9.45 -30.95 -12.80
CA PRO A 391 9.57 -31.32 -11.39
C PRO A 391 10.55 -30.40 -10.63
N LEU A 392 10.26 -30.11 -9.35
CA LEU A 392 11.16 -29.31 -8.51
C LEU A 392 12.53 -29.96 -8.32
N GLU A 393 12.58 -31.29 -8.38
CA GLU A 393 13.78 -32.12 -8.21
C GLU A 393 14.83 -31.87 -9.32
N LEU A 394 14.47 -31.19 -10.41
CA LEU A 394 15.45 -30.73 -11.40
C LEU A 394 16.46 -29.74 -10.83
N ILE A 395 16.11 -29.05 -9.72
CA ILE A 395 16.99 -28.11 -9.04
C ILE A 395 17.19 -28.61 -7.61
N HIS A 396 18.40 -29.06 -7.31
CA HIS A 396 18.76 -29.38 -5.93
C HIS A 396 18.94 -28.09 -5.13
N MET A 397 18.04 -27.84 -4.17
CA MET A 397 18.04 -26.66 -3.32
C MET A 397 18.31 -27.09 -1.88
N SER A 398 19.43 -26.62 -1.31
CA SER A 398 19.76 -26.80 0.09
C SER A 398 20.20 -25.46 0.68
N SER A 399 19.92 -25.26 1.96
CA SER A 399 20.40 -24.11 2.73
C SER A 399 21.30 -24.61 3.84
N SER A 400 22.35 -23.87 4.17
CA SER A 400 23.14 -24.12 5.37
C SER A 400 22.27 -23.83 6.60
N ASN A 401 22.07 -24.83 7.46
CA ASN A 401 21.38 -24.68 8.75
C ASN A 401 22.04 -23.65 9.65
#